data_AF-A0A1S1YT11-F1
#
_entry.id   AF-A0A1S1YT11-F1
#
_cell.length_a   1.000
_cell.length_b   1.000
_cell.length_c   1.000
_cell.angle_alpha   90.00
_cell.angle_beta   90.00
_cell.angle_gamma   90.00
#
_symmetry.space_group_name_H-M   'P 1'
#
loop_
_entity.id
_entity.type
_entity.pdbx_description
1 polymer ?
#
loop_
_entity_poly.entity_id
_entity_poly.type
_entity_poly.pdbx_seq_one_letter_code
_entity_poly.pdbx_strand_id
1 'polypeptide(L)'
;MKNILFYFLCVLFFFNVKAQEKKTTPTEQNVALVQPDGRRFRDIVKEKYTNDNVYIGATTSYKETEGPLGDILKNEFSYITPANDFKQTSIHPKPGVWDWEASDGWIAFAKKNNQAVRIHGPISPQCSKWARKDHRTAQELEENLKEYMTALCQRYNDVENVIWMDVVNETVDPDGSWKKALPGLKWEMPWEKMGYVKTPPEFKHLGGEIPKYIIDAFTIANKEAPNIKLVINQHLGMEPAAWNKVKDMVRYLRSLGLRVDGIGWQAHIKLIKDDPSQWETNSINTNELSALISWAHQNDLDFHVTENNIHAKLEDELNEEEHSVIYSGIIKTLLEHRDNGVVTWNLWTLNTTDHKTTRIKKVKVGLWNRQLGVNKSYYEVQSLLENPPKSK
;
A
#
# COMPACT_ATOMS: atom_id res chain seq x y z
N MET A 1 37.26 -78.52 5.66
CA MET A 1 35.99 -77.76 5.54
C MET A 1 36.26 -76.31 5.90
N LYS A 2 35.55 -75.40 5.24
CA LYS A 2 35.91 -74.00 4.95
C LYS A 2 36.04 -73.12 6.21
N ASN A 3 37.20 -72.49 6.39
CA ASN A 3 37.36 -71.27 7.19
C ASN A 3 37.46 -70.09 6.21
N ILE A 4 36.38 -69.34 6.06
CA ILE A 4 36.36 -68.08 5.30
C ILE A 4 36.45 -66.94 6.31
N LEU A 5 37.64 -66.36 6.41
CA LEU A 5 37.92 -65.11 7.09
C LEU A 5 37.67 -63.98 6.08
N PHE A 6 36.53 -63.27 6.20
CA PHE A 6 36.23 -62.13 5.34
C PHE A 6 36.98 -60.89 5.84
N TYR A 7 38.00 -60.47 5.10
CA TYR A 7 38.66 -59.18 5.26
C TYR A 7 37.69 -58.05 4.87
N PHE A 8 37.46 -57.11 5.79
CA PHE A 8 36.79 -55.84 5.50
C PHE A 8 37.74 -54.96 4.67
N LEU A 9 37.45 -54.81 3.38
CA LEU A 9 38.13 -53.86 2.50
C LEU A 9 37.50 -52.47 2.71
N CYS A 10 38.18 -51.59 3.44
CA CYS A 10 37.81 -50.17 3.54
C CYS A 10 38.08 -49.49 2.19
N VAL A 11 37.04 -49.36 1.36
CA VAL A 11 37.09 -48.52 0.15
C VAL A 11 36.83 -47.07 0.57
N LEU A 12 37.90 -46.28 0.60
CA LEU A 12 37.84 -44.81 0.69
C LEU A 12 37.26 -44.27 -0.62
N PHE A 13 35.98 -43.87 -0.60
CA PHE A 13 35.40 -43.07 -1.68
C PHE A 13 35.93 -41.64 -1.59
N PHE A 14 36.90 -41.30 -2.44
CA PHE A 14 37.23 -39.92 -2.74
C PHE A 14 36.07 -39.29 -3.54
N PHE A 15 35.23 -38.52 -2.86
CA PHE A 15 34.31 -37.61 -3.56
C PHE A 15 35.12 -36.47 -4.18
N ASN A 16 35.29 -36.55 -5.50
CA ASN A 16 35.71 -35.42 -6.32
C ASN A 16 34.60 -34.35 -6.28
N VAL A 17 34.77 -33.35 -5.43
CA VAL A 17 33.94 -32.14 -5.45
C VAL A 17 34.33 -31.35 -6.70
N LYS A 18 33.63 -31.60 -7.82
CA LYS A 18 33.59 -30.62 -8.90
C LYS A 18 32.88 -29.39 -8.35
N ALA A 19 33.63 -28.32 -8.13
CA ALA A 19 33.09 -27.00 -7.87
C ALA A 19 32.09 -26.69 -8.99
N GLN A 20 30.81 -26.70 -8.64
CA GLN A 20 29.76 -26.22 -9.51
C GLN A 20 29.94 -24.70 -9.54
N GLU A 21 30.46 -24.17 -10.65
CA GLU A 21 30.45 -22.74 -10.89
C GLU A 21 29.02 -22.24 -10.70
N LYS A 22 28.80 -21.50 -9.61
CA LYS A 22 27.62 -20.67 -9.47
C LYS A 22 27.60 -19.81 -10.72
N LYS A 23 26.60 -20.00 -11.58
CA LYS A 23 26.21 -18.98 -12.55
C LYS A 23 25.93 -17.72 -11.75
N THR A 24 26.93 -16.85 -11.67
CA THR A 24 26.78 -15.48 -11.22
C THR A 24 25.72 -14.87 -12.13
N THR A 25 24.57 -14.60 -11.53
CA THR A 25 23.60 -13.64 -12.06
C THR A 25 24.40 -12.39 -12.44
N PRO A 26 24.10 -11.70 -13.57
CA PRO A 26 24.86 -10.51 -13.96
C PRO A 26 24.93 -9.59 -12.75
N THR A 27 26.16 -9.27 -12.34
CA THR A 27 26.48 -8.25 -11.33
C THR A 27 25.52 -7.09 -11.51
N GLU A 28 24.81 -6.72 -10.44
CA GLU A 28 24.12 -5.44 -10.34
C GLU A 28 25.08 -4.38 -10.87
N GLN A 29 24.81 -3.88 -12.06
CA GLN A 29 25.46 -2.65 -12.49
C GLN A 29 25.11 -1.65 -11.40
N ASN A 30 26.13 -1.04 -10.81
CA ASN A 30 25.99 -0.04 -9.77
C ASN A 30 25.36 1.20 -10.45
N VAL A 31 24.04 1.18 -10.63
CA VAL A 31 23.30 2.26 -11.30
C VAL A 31 23.35 3.46 -10.37
N ALA A 32 24.12 4.47 -10.77
CA ALA A 32 24.22 5.69 -10.00
C ALA A 32 22.89 6.46 -10.04
N LEU A 33 22.43 6.91 -8.88
CA LEU A 33 21.25 7.76 -8.77
C LEU A 33 21.53 9.14 -9.41
N VAL A 34 20.73 9.52 -10.40
CA VAL A 34 20.74 10.88 -10.94
C VAL A 34 19.92 11.77 -10.00
N GLN A 35 20.56 12.82 -9.46
CA GLN A 35 19.89 13.79 -8.61
C GLN A 35 18.99 14.69 -9.46
N PRO A 36 17.68 14.84 -9.14
CA PRO A 36 16.85 15.83 -9.82
C PRO A 36 17.36 17.25 -9.66
N ASP A 37 17.15 18.08 -10.67
CA ASP A 37 17.41 19.52 -10.58
C ASP A 37 16.39 20.21 -9.67
N GLY A 38 16.78 21.36 -9.10
CA GLY A 38 15.90 22.18 -8.24
C GLY A 38 15.75 21.65 -6.81
N ARG A 39 14.68 22.10 -6.13
CA ARG A 39 14.38 21.74 -4.73
C ARG A 39 13.76 20.34 -4.62
N ARG A 40 14.06 19.63 -3.54
CA ARG A 40 13.48 18.32 -3.23
C ARG A 40 12.02 18.45 -2.79
N PHE A 41 11.18 17.44 -3.03
CA PHE A 41 9.76 17.53 -2.65
C PHE A 41 9.59 17.80 -1.15
N ARG A 42 10.34 17.10 -0.28
CA ARG A 42 10.27 17.30 1.18
C ARG A 42 10.58 18.74 1.61
N ASP A 43 11.50 19.41 0.92
CA ASP A 43 11.90 20.77 1.24
C ASP A 43 10.83 21.77 0.81
N ILE A 44 10.22 21.54 -0.37
CA ILE A 44 9.10 22.35 -0.86
C ILE A 44 7.89 22.19 0.07
N VAL A 45 7.54 20.95 0.41
CA VAL A 45 6.42 20.63 1.31
C VAL A 45 6.62 21.32 2.66
N LYS A 46 7.80 21.17 3.27
CA LYS A 46 8.13 21.77 4.57
C LYS A 46 8.03 23.29 4.59
N GLU A 47 8.43 23.96 3.51
CA GLU A 47 8.46 25.43 3.47
C GLU A 47 7.11 26.04 3.10
N LYS A 48 6.38 25.43 2.15
CA LYS A 48 5.16 26.01 1.57
C LYS A 48 3.85 25.51 2.19
N TYR A 49 3.86 24.38 2.89
CA TYR A 49 2.67 23.72 3.41
C TYR A 49 2.78 23.54 4.93
N THR A 50 2.84 24.65 5.65
CA THR A 50 3.14 24.71 7.10
C THR A 50 1.99 24.31 8.02
N ASN A 51 0.81 24.03 7.48
CA ASN A 51 -0.36 23.60 8.25
C ASN A 51 -0.41 22.09 8.50
N ASP A 52 0.67 21.36 8.15
CA ASP A 52 0.75 19.90 8.26
C ASP A 52 -0.43 19.17 7.60
N ASN A 53 -0.88 19.69 6.47
CA ASN A 53 -2.06 19.24 5.72
C ASN A 53 -1.72 18.63 4.35
N VAL A 54 -0.47 18.69 3.90
CA VAL A 54 -0.02 18.10 2.63
C VAL A 54 1.16 17.18 2.88
N TYR A 55 1.00 15.90 2.55
CA TYR A 55 2.07 14.91 2.67
C TYR A 55 2.37 14.26 1.32
N ILE A 56 3.64 14.30 0.94
CA ILE A 56 4.17 13.65 -0.27
C ILE A 56 5.06 12.51 0.19
N GLY A 57 4.72 11.30 -0.23
CA GLY A 57 5.35 10.08 0.25
C GLY A 57 5.66 9.06 -0.82
N ALA A 58 6.34 8.01 -0.40
CA ALA A 58 6.64 6.87 -1.26
C ALA A 58 6.83 5.56 -0.48
N THR A 59 6.90 4.49 -1.25
CA THR A 59 6.96 3.11 -0.77
C THR A 59 8.18 2.38 -1.32
N THR A 60 8.85 1.63 -0.44
CA THR A 60 9.78 0.54 -0.80
C THR A 60 9.61 -0.64 0.17
N SER A 61 10.39 -1.70 -0.01
CA SER A 61 10.63 -2.69 1.05
C SER A 61 11.78 -2.28 1.96
N TYR A 62 11.82 -2.79 3.20
CA TYR A 62 12.85 -2.44 4.18
C TYR A 62 14.28 -2.67 3.67
N LYS A 63 14.50 -3.78 2.97
CA LYS A 63 15.80 -4.14 2.37
C LYS A 63 16.32 -3.15 1.30
N GLU A 64 15.46 -2.27 0.78
CA GLU A 64 15.83 -1.27 -0.23
C GLU A 64 16.27 0.07 0.40
N THR A 65 16.18 0.20 1.73
CA THR A 65 16.48 1.45 2.46
C THR A 65 17.97 1.78 2.53
N GLU A 66 18.86 0.83 2.30
CA GLU A 66 20.31 1.03 2.30
C GLU A 66 20.90 1.35 0.92
N GLY A 67 20.07 1.37 -0.13
CA GLY A 67 20.50 1.60 -1.52
C GLY A 67 19.98 2.91 -2.13
N PRO A 68 20.13 3.08 -3.46
CA PRO A 68 19.67 4.27 -4.17
C PRO A 68 18.18 4.62 -3.97
N LEU A 69 17.32 3.62 -3.77
CA LEU A 69 15.91 3.86 -3.46
C LEU A 69 15.71 4.42 -2.05
N GLY A 70 16.49 3.97 -1.07
CA GLY A 70 16.56 4.56 0.27
C GLY A 70 17.09 5.99 0.25
N ASP A 71 18.05 6.29 -0.64
CA ASP A 71 18.53 7.65 -0.87
C ASP A 71 17.44 8.56 -1.45
N ILE A 72 16.66 8.07 -2.41
CA ILE A 72 15.47 8.79 -2.91
C ILE A 72 14.47 9.00 -1.76
N LEU A 73 14.13 7.95 -1.00
CA LEU A 73 13.17 8.04 0.10
C LEU A 73 13.54 9.14 1.09
N LYS A 74 14.77 9.14 1.58
CA LYS A 74 15.22 10.11 2.60
C LYS A 74 15.37 11.51 2.03
N ASN A 75 15.74 11.68 0.76
CA ASN A 75 15.99 13.00 0.21
C ASN A 75 14.71 13.68 -0.29
N GLU A 76 13.71 12.92 -0.74
CA GLU A 76 12.53 13.48 -1.42
C GLU A 76 11.28 13.47 -0.55
N PHE A 77 11.11 12.56 0.40
CA PHE A 77 9.80 12.33 1.02
C PHE A 77 9.81 12.55 2.54
N SER A 78 8.77 13.20 3.06
CA SER A 78 8.53 13.37 4.51
C SER A 78 7.58 12.32 5.09
N TYR A 79 7.01 11.48 4.22
CA TYR A 79 6.00 10.48 4.54
C TYR A 79 6.37 9.18 3.82
N ILE A 80 6.30 8.05 4.51
CA ILE A 80 6.59 6.74 3.94
C ILE A 80 5.51 5.72 4.27
N THR A 81 5.32 4.79 3.33
CA THR A 81 4.46 3.63 3.51
C THR A 81 5.24 2.37 3.20
N PRO A 82 5.66 1.58 4.20
CA PRO A 82 6.29 0.27 3.99
C PRO A 82 5.42 -0.69 3.15
N ALA A 83 5.96 -1.21 2.04
CA ALA A 83 5.16 -1.90 1.02
C ALA A 83 4.42 -3.14 1.54
N ASN A 84 5.18 -4.04 2.17
CA ASN A 84 4.66 -5.33 2.64
C ASN A 84 5.12 -5.65 4.06
N ASP A 85 6.03 -4.87 4.62
CA ASP A 85 6.72 -5.19 5.87
C ASP A 85 5.78 -5.09 7.09
N PHE A 86 4.63 -4.42 6.95
CA PHE A 86 3.55 -4.37 7.96
C PHE A 86 2.35 -5.27 7.66
N LYS A 87 2.38 -6.03 6.56
CA LYS A 87 1.30 -6.98 6.25
C LYS A 87 1.40 -8.19 7.15
N GLN A 88 0.26 -8.80 7.45
CA GLN A 88 0.22 -9.96 8.34
C GLN A 88 1.15 -11.09 7.91
N THR A 89 1.33 -11.32 6.60
CA THR A 89 2.23 -12.39 6.14
C THR A 89 3.70 -12.15 6.49
N SER A 90 4.10 -10.90 6.75
CA SER A 90 5.46 -10.50 7.12
C SER A 90 5.59 -10.53 8.64
N ILE A 91 4.67 -9.87 9.34
CA ILE A 91 4.71 -9.74 10.81
C ILE A 91 4.35 -11.03 11.53
N HIS A 92 3.35 -11.74 11.04
CA HIS A 92 2.81 -12.95 11.65
C HIS A 92 2.73 -14.07 10.62
N PRO A 93 3.89 -14.61 10.15
CA PRO A 93 3.95 -15.53 9.02
C PRO A 93 3.39 -16.92 9.31
N LYS A 94 3.29 -17.32 10.60
CA LYS A 94 2.79 -18.62 11.09
C LYS A 94 2.16 -18.45 12.49
N PRO A 95 1.25 -19.35 12.92
CA PRO A 95 0.72 -19.35 14.29
C PRO A 95 1.84 -19.28 15.33
N GLY A 96 1.69 -18.41 16.34
CA GLY A 96 2.66 -18.23 17.42
C GLY A 96 4.04 -17.70 17.03
N VAL A 97 4.26 -17.32 15.77
CA VAL A 97 5.54 -16.79 15.27
C VAL A 97 5.39 -15.34 14.86
N TRP A 98 6.20 -14.47 15.44
CA TRP A 98 6.23 -13.05 15.15
C TRP A 98 7.58 -12.63 14.58
N ASP A 99 7.56 -11.79 13.56
CA ASP A 99 8.74 -11.20 12.94
C ASP A 99 8.54 -9.68 12.83
N TRP A 100 9.19 -8.95 13.72
CA TRP A 100 9.12 -7.49 13.80
C TRP A 100 10.34 -6.80 13.20
N GLU A 101 11.29 -7.55 12.64
CA GLU A 101 12.60 -6.99 12.27
C GLU A 101 12.47 -5.88 11.22
N ALA A 102 11.76 -6.16 10.13
CA ALA A 102 11.58 -5.19 9.06
C ALA A 102 10.68 -4.01 9.48
N SER A 103 9.60 -4.27 10.22
CA SER A 103 8.66 -3.24 10.65
C SER A 103 9.26 -2.30 11.69
N ASP A 104 10.01 -2.81 12.67
CA ASP A 104 10.77 -1.98 13.61
C ASP A 104 11.93 -1.24 12.93
N GLY A 105 12.58 -1.91 11.98
CA GLY A 105 13.59 -1.31 11.13
C GLY A 105 13.06 -0.07 10.39
N TRP A 106 11.82 -0.14 9.89
CA TRP A 106 11.13 1.01 9.30
C TRP A 106 10.87 2.14 10.29
N ILE A 107 10.45 1.82 11.52
CA ILE A 107 10.27 2.83 12.57
C ILE A 107 11.59 3.54 12.87
N ALA A 108 12.69 2.78 13.00
CA ALA A 108 14.02 3.35 13.20
C ALA A 108 14.47 4.22 12.02
N PHE A 109 14.24 3.76 10.80
CA PHE A 109 14.54 4.52 9.58
C PHE A 109 13.75 5.83 9.52
N ALA A 110 12.43 5.78 9.77
CA ALA A 110 11.56 6.96 9.74
C ALA A 110 11.97 7.98 10.80
N LYS A 111 12.25 7.53 12.03
CA LYS A 111 12.72 8.39 13.12
C LYS A 111 14.03 9.08 12.77
N LYS A 112 15.00 8.33 12.23
CA LYS A 112 16.31 8.87 11.81
C LYS A 112 16.18 9.95 10.73
N ASN A 113 15.20 9.82 9.83
CA ASN A 113 15.03 10.70 8.68
C ASN A 113 13.92 11.76 8.86
N ASN A 114 13.29 11.80 10.04
CA ASN A 114 12.15 12.65 10.38
C ASN A 114 10.98 12.49 9.40
N GLN A 115 10.49 11.26 9.26
CA GLN A 115 9.41 10.90 8.35
C GLN A 115 8.19 10.39 9.12
N ALA A 116 7.00 10.76 8.65
CA ALA A 116 5.74 10.15 9.06
C ALA A 116 5.61 8.75 8.43
N VAL A 117 4.96 7.83 9.13
CA VAL A 117 4.75 6.45 8.73
C VAL A 117 3.25 6.15 8.65
N ARG A 118 2.84 5.53 7.54
CA ARG A 118 1.57 4.81 7.44
C ARG A 118 1.81 3.32 7.55
N ILE A 119 1.14 2.69 8.50
CA ILE A 119 1.08 1.23 8.61
C ILE A 119 0.12 0.72 7.53
N HIS A 120 0.66 0.02 6.54
CA HIS A 120 -0.13 -0.45 5.40
C HIS A 120 -0.43 -1.95 5.43
N GLY A 121 -1.74 -2.19 5.51
CA GLY A 121 -2.46 -3.41 5.16
C GLY A 121 -2.67 -4.48 6.24
N PRO A 122 -2.95 -4.19 7.54
CA PRO A 122 -3.18 -5.23 8.54
C PRO A 122 -4.31 -6.22 8.19
N ILE A 123 -5.54 -5.75 7.91
CA ILE A 123 -6.66 -6.62 7.53
C ILE A 123 -6.97 -6.43 6.05
N SER A 124 -6.54 -7.40 5.24
CA SER A 124 -6.62 -7.32 3.79
C SER A 124 -6.70 -8.69 3.09
N PRO A 125 -6.93 -8.72 1.77
CA PRO A 125 -6.77 -9.93 0.96
C PRO A 125 -5.34 -10.48 0.92
N GLN A 126 -4.35 -9.66 1.30
CA GLN A 126 -2.93 -10.03 1.36
C GLN A 126 -2.51 -10.60 2.73
N CYS A 127 -3.46 -11.14 3.48
CA CYS A 127 -3.21 -11.81 4.75
C CYS A 127 -2.22 -12.98 4.62
N SER A 128 -1.74 -13.43 5.77
CA SER A 128 -0.82 -14.55 5.85
C SER A 128 -1.38 -15.82 5.20
N LYS A 129 -0.50 -16.64 4.64
CA LYS A 129 -0.92 -17.90 4.02
C LYS A 129 -1.67 -18.80 4.99
N TRP A 130 -1.36 -18.77 6.28
CA TRP A 130 -2.10 -19.57 7.26
C TRP A 130 -3.46 -18.91 7.53
N ALA A 131 -3.59 -17.59 7.69
CA ALA A 131 -4.92 -16.95 7.77
C ALA A 131 -5.82 -17.32 6.58
N ARG A 132 -5.24 -17.43 5.38
CA ARG A 132 -5.95 -17.83 4.17
C ARG A 132 -6.16 -19.34 4.03
N LYS A 133 -5.13 -20.14 4.32
CA LYS A 133 -5.13 -21.59 4.10
C LYS A 133 -5.63 -22.31 5.33
N ASP A 134 -6.48 -23.28 5.01
CA ASP A 134 -6.83 -24.43 5.80
C ASP A 134 -8.06 -24.21 6.67
N HIS A 135 -9.13 -24.95 6.35
CA HIS A 135 -10.38 -25.31 7.05
C HIS A 135 -10.86 -24.54 8.30
N ARG A 136 -10.42 -23.30 8.54
CA ARG A 136 -10.76 -22.55 9.74
C ARG A 136 -12.23 -22.24 9.79
N THR A 137 -12.76 -22.44 10.98
CA THR A 137 -14.03 -21.94 11.40
C THR A 137 -14.00 -20.41 11.47
N ALA A 138 -15.19 -19.80 11.46
CA ALA A 138 -15.33 -18.36 11.71
C ALA A 138 -14.66 -17.93 13.02
N GLN A 139 -14.72 -18.77 14.06
CA GLN A 139 -14.15 -18.49 15.37
C GLN A 139 -12.61 -18.43 15.36
N GLU A 140 -11.94 -19.39 14.72
CA GLU A 140 -10.47 -19.40 14.62
C GLU A 140 -9.93 -18.22 13.81
N LEU A 141 -10.69 -17.75 12.81
CA LEU A 141 -10.37 -16.51 12.09
C LEU A 141 -10.57 -15.29 12.97
N GLU A 142 -11.63 -15.24 13.77
CA GLU A 142 -11.85 -14.13 14.72
C GLU A 142 -10.74 -14.04 15.77
N GLU A 143 -10.29 -15.18 16.32
CA GLU A 143 -9.17 -15.23 17.28
C GLU A 143 -7.88 -14.72 16.65
N ASN A 144 -7.56 -15.15 15.43
CA ASN A 144 -6.40 -14.65 14.68
C ASN A 144 -6.48 -13.14 14.43
N LEU A 145 -7.64 -12.63 13.99
CA LEU A 145 -7.84 -11.19 13.77
C LEU A 145 -7.57 -10.40 15.05
N LYS A 146 -8.13 -10.87 16.18
CA LYS A 146 -7.97 -10.24 17.50
C LYS A 146 -6.52 -10.24 17.95
N GLU A 147 -5.85 -11.39 17.89
CA GLU A 147 -4.44 -11.53 18.26
C GLU A 147 -3.56 -10.60 17.41
N TYR A 148 -3.72 -10.67 16.09
CA TYR A 148 -2.91 -9.90 15.15
C TYR A 148 -3.09 -8.39 15.32
N MET A 149 -4.34 -7.91 15.31
CA MET A 149 -4.63 -6.47 15.42
C MET A 149 -4.20 -5.92 16.77
N THR A 150 -4.44 -6.65 17.86
CA THR A 150 -4.08 -6.19 19.21
C THR A 150 -2.57 -6.00 19.32
N ALA A 151 -1.78 -7.01 18.93
CA ALA A 151 -0.33 -6.94 19.02
C ALA A 151 0.25 -5.81 18.15
N LEU A 152 -0.25 -5.65 16.92
CA LEU A 152 0.18 -4.58 16.02
C LEU A 152 -0.15 -3.19 16.57
N CYS A 153 -1.39 -2.99 17.03
CA CYS A 153 -1.86 -1.72 17.57
C CYS A 153 -1.03 -1.33 18.81
N GLN A 154 -0.93 -2.23 19.79
CA GLN A 154 -0.19 -1.98 21.03
C GLN A 154 1.29 -1.68 20.77
N ARG A 155 1.91 -2.37 19.80
CA ARG A 155 3.33 -2.16 19.49
C ARG A 155 3.62 -0.76 18.98
N TYR A 156 2.73 -0.21 18.16
CA TYR A 156 3.00 1.03 17.42
C TYR A 156 2.19 2.25 17.89
N ASN A 157 1.22 2.09 18.78
CA ASN A 157 0.38 3.19 19.27
C ASN A 157 1.19 4.38 19.79
N ASP A 158 2.26 4.14 20.54
CA ASP A 158 3.06 5.20 21.17
C ASP A 158 4.29 5.61 20.34
N VAL A 159 4.35 5.19 19.07
CA VAL A 159 5.42 5.59 18.16
C VAL A 159 5.02 6.89 17.46
N GLU A 160 5.63 8.00 17.87
CA GLU A 160 5.32 9.37 17.39
C GLU A 160 5.31 9.52 15.86
N ASN A 161 6.22 8.83 15.16
CA ASN A 161 6.29 8.87 13.70
C ASN A 161 5.13 8.12 13.01
N VAL A 162 4.38 7.27 13.71
CA VAL A 162 3.26 6.50 13.13
C VAL A 162 1.99 7.34 13.21
N ILE A 163 1.55 7.84 12.05
CA ILE A 163 0.42 8.77 11.98
C ILE A 163 -0.85 8.06 11.52
N TRP A 164 -0.76 7.14 10.56
CA TRP A 164 -1.92 6.48 9.96
C TRP A 164 -1.79 4.95 9.97
N MET A 165 -2.91 4.26 10.05
CA MET A 165 -3.00 2.81 9.85
C MET A 165 -4.17 2.45 8.95
N ASP A 166 -3.91 1.64 7.93
CA ASP A 166 -4.92 1.04 7.06
C ASP A 166 -5.64 -0.11 7.78
N VAL A 167 -6.57 0.21 8.68
CA VAL A 167 -7.26 -0.80 9.51
C VAL A 167 -7.85 -1.92 8.66
N VAL A 168 -8.52 -1.56 7.56
CA VAL A 168 -8.99 -2.50 6.54
C VAL A 168 -8.58 -2.02 5.15
N ASN A 169 -8.23 -2.97 4.28
CA ASN A 169 -7.80 -2.71 2.91
C ASN A 169 -8.61 -3.55 1.91
N GLU A 170 -9.09 -2.94 0.83
CA GLU A 170 -9.79 -3.60 -0.29
C GLU A 170 -11.03 -4.43 0.13
N THR A 171 -11.95 -3.82 0.86
CA THR A 171 -13.15 -4.51 1.37
C THR A 171 -14.31 -4.55 0.37
N VAL A 172 -14.27 -3.72 -0.68
CA VAL A 172 -15.35 -3.52 -1.65
C VAL A 172 -14.84 -3.77 -3.06
N ASP A 173 -15.63 -4.43 -3.90
CA ASP A 173 -15.37 -4.61 -5.33
C ASP A 173 -15.97 -3.44 -6.15
N PRO A 174 -15.51 -3.19 -7.40
CA PRO A 174 -15.96 -2.03 -8.19
C PRO A 174 -17.47 -1.90 -8.42
N ASP A 175 -18.19 -3.02 -8.39
CA ASP A 175 -19.65 -3.06 -8.53
C ASP A 175 -20.39 -2.71 -7.23
N GLY A 176 -19.67 -2.41 -6.15
CA GLY A 176 -20.21 -2.13 -4.82
C GLY A 176 -20.57 -3.38 -4.02
N SER A 177 -20.20 -4.58 -4.45
CA SER A 177 -20.32 -5.79 -3.63
C SER A 177 -19.19 -5.88 -2.59
N TRP A 178 -19.44 -6.62 -1.50
CA TRP A 178 -18.38 -6.92 -0.52
C TRP A 178 -17.41 -7.93 -1.11
N LYS A 179 -16.11 -7.72 -0.88
CA LYS A 179 -15.08 -8.66 -1.34
C LYS A 179 -15.21 -9.98 -0.58
N LYS A 180 -15.25 -11.08 -1.32
CA LYS A 180 -15.64 -12.40 -0.80
C LYS A 180 -14.45 -13.30 -0.49
N ALA A 181 -14.67 -14.27 0.38
CA ALA A 181 -13.78 -15.40 0.58
C ALA A 181 -14.01 -16.48 -0.51
N LEU A 182 -13.58 -16.23 -1.75
CA LEU A 182 -13.75 -17.17 -2.87
C LEU A 182 -12.58 -18.17 -2.96
N PRO A 183 -12.79 -19.45 -2.62
CA PRO A 183 -11.71 -20.43 -2.60
C PRO A 183 -11.01 -20.55 -3.95
N GLY A 184 -9.67 -20.59 -3.92
CA GLY A 184 -8.85 -20.75 -5.12
C GLY A 184 -8.46 -19.43 -5.81
N LEU A 185 -9.04 -18.30 -5.40
CA LEU A 185 -8.53 -16.99 -5.83
C LEU A 185 -7.26 -16.62 -5.05
N LYS A 186 -6.26 -16.07 -5.75
CA LYS A 186 -5.04 -15.59 -5.11
C LYS A 186 -5.30 -14.37 -4.20
N TRP A 187 -6.41 -13.67 -4.40
CA TRP A 187 -6.74 -12.36 -3.84
C TRP A 187 -8.14 -12.35 -3.17
N GLU A 188 -8.44 -13.40 -2.41
CA GLU A 188 -9.68 -13.52 -1.63
C GLU A 188 -9.60 -12.77 -0.29
N MET A 189 -10.75 -12.38 0.26
CA MET A 189 -10.85 -11.79 1.60
C MET A 189 -11.28 -12.87 2.60
N PRO A 190 -10.36 -13.60 3.27
CA PRO A 190 -10.74 -14.76 4.09
C PRO A 190 -11.54 -14.39 5.33
N TRP A 191 -11.34 -13.18 5.86
CA TRP A 191 -12.03 -12.66 7.04
C TRP A 191 -13.55 -12.55 6.85
N GLU A 192 -14.03 -12.52 5.60
CA GLU A 192 -15.46 -12.53 5.29
C GLU A 192 -16.18 -13.79 5.82
N LYS A 193 -15.46 -14.91 5.99
CA LYS A 193 -15.97 -16.14 6.64
C LYS A 193 -16.42 -15.94 8.08
N MET A 194 -16.02 -14.85 8.74
CA MET A 194 -16.50 -14.48 10.07
C MET A 194 -17.99 -14.08 10.08
N GLY A 195 -18.60 -13.93 8.91
CA GLY A 195 -20.01 -13.60 8.75
C GLY A 195 -20.27 -12.09 8.76
N TYR A 196 -21.55 -11.74 8.88
CA TYR A 196 -22.04 -10.37 8.71
C TYR A 196 -22.89 -9.91 9.89
N VAL A 197 -22.89 -8.60 10.12
CA VAL A 197 -23.75 -7.92 11.08
C VAL A 197 -24.81 -7.13 10.31
N LYS A 198 -26.08 -7.25 10.71
CA LYS A 198 -27.16 -6.48 10.07
C LYS A 198 -26.99 -4.99 10.29
N THR A 199 -27.25 -4.21 9.24
CA THR A 199 -27.13 -2.75 9.27
C THR A 199 -28.51 -2.12 9.12
N PRO A 200 -28.77 -0.99 9.79
CA PRO A 200 -30.01 -0.25 9.63
C PRO A 200 -30.28 0.24 8.18
N PRO A 201 -31.55 0.44 7.77
CA PRO A 201 -31.91 0.82 6.39
C PRO A 201 -31.36 2.17 5.91
N GLU A 202 -31.02 3.09 6.82
CA GLU A 202 -30.43 4.39 6.47
C GLU A 202 -29.03 4.29 5.84
N PHE A 203 -28.33 3.17 6.06
CA PHE A 203 -27.06 2.83 5.41
C PHE A 203 -27.30 1.93 4.18
N LYS A 204 -28.21 2.37 3.31
CA LYS A 204 -28.75 1.58 2.20
C LYS A 204 -27.68 0.96 1.30
N HIS A 205 -26.53 1.61 1.13
CA HIS A 205 -25.46 1.12 0.25
C HIS A 205 -24.72 -0.07 0.83
N LEU A 206 -24.85 -0.38 2.14
CA LEU A 206 -24.27 -1.59 2.74
C LEU A 206 -24.98 -2.87 2.29
N GLY A 207 -26.23 -2.77 1.82
CA GLY A 207 -27.03 -3.92 1.41
C GLY A 207 -27.69 -4.65 2.57
N GLY A 208 -27.90 -3.97 3.70
CA GLY A 208 -28.54 -4.51 4.90
C GLY A 208 -27.61 -5.27 5.83
N GLU A 209 -26.33 -5.41 5.49
CA GLU A 209 -25.32 -6.03 6.34
C GLU A 209 -23.88 -5.61 5.99
N ILE A 210 -22.98 -5.74 6.96
CA ILE A 210 -21.54 -5.45 6.84
C ILE A 210 -20.71 -6.64 7.34
N PRO A 211 -19.58 -6.99 6.70
CA PRO A 211 -18.70 -8.04 7.21
C PRO A 211 -18.24 -7.76 8.65
N LYS A 212 -18.41 -8.73 9.55
CA LYS A 212 -18.11 -8.61 10.98
C LYS A 212 -16.66 -8.21 11.23
N TYR A 213 -15.72 -8.71 10.42
CA TYR A 213 -14.29 -8.42 10.57
C TYR A 213 -13.96 -6.93 10.48
N ILE A 214 -14.76 -6.14 9.75
CA ILE A 214 -14.55 -4.69 9.63
C ILE A 214 -14.82 -4.02 10.97
N ILE A 215 -15.95 -4.37 11.60
CA ILE A 215 -16.33 -3.85 12.92
C ILE A 215 -15.30 -4.28 13.97
N ASP A 216 -14.91 -5.55 13.97
CA ASP A 216 -13.94 -6.08 14.94
C ASP A 216 -12.58 -5.38 14.82
N ALA A 217 -12.07 -5.21 13.60
CA ALA A 217 -10.79 -4.55 13.35
C ALA A 217 -10.81 -3.09 13.81
N PHE A 218 -11.88 -2.34 13.50
CA PHE A 218 -12.02 -0.96 13.97
C PHE A 218 -12.25 -0.87 15.49
N THR A 219 -12.94 -1.83 16.09
CA THR A 219 -13.13 -1.91 17.54
C THR A 219 -11.78 -2.07 18.26
N ILE A 220 -10.95 -3.00 17.78
CA ILE A 220 -9.61 -3.22 18.35
C ILE A 220 -8.73 -2.00 18.12
N ALA A 221 -8.69 -1.45 16.90
CA ALA A 221 -7.86 -0.29 16.60
C ALA A 221 -8.26 0.96 17.41
N ASN A 222 -9.56 1.20 17.63
CA ASN A 222 -10.03 2.28 18.50
C ASN A 222 -9.58 2.12 19.95
N LYS A 223 -9.52 0.87 20.44
CA LYS A 223 -9.16 0.56 21.82
C LYS A 223 -7.64 0.57 22.04
N GLU A 224 -6.90 -0.06 21.14
CA GLU A 224 -5.49 -0.39 21.32
C GLU A 224 -4.54 0.56 20.55
N ALA A 225 -5.07 1.34 19.61
CA ALA A 225 -4.31 2.35 18.84
C ALA A 225 -4.97 3.76 18.87
N PRO A 226 -5.36 4.30 20.04
CA PRO A 226 -6.03 5.61 20.13
C PRO A 226 -5.18 6.78 19.61
N ASN A 227 -3.85 6.65 19.53
CA ASN A 227 -2.95 7.71 19.06
C ASN A 227 -2.69 7.67 17.54
N ILE A 228 -3.19 6.66 16.83
CA ILE A 228 -3.00 6.50 15.38
C ILE A 228 -4.32 6.80 14.64
N LYS A 229 -4.25 7.55 13.54
CA LYS A 229 -5.42 7.79 12.68
C LYS A 229 -5.82 6.52 11.92
N LEU A 230 -7.10 6.17 11.96
CA LEU A 230 -7.66 4.92 11.47
C LEU A 230 -8.26 5.10 10.07
N VAL A 231 -7.67 4.45 9.07
CA VAL A 231 -7.99 4.68 7.65
C VAL A 231 -8.58 3.43 7.00
N ILE A 232 -9.57 3.64 6.11
CA ILE A 232 -10.08 2.63 5.19
C ILE A 232 -9.41 2.82 3.84
N ASN A 233 -8.64 1.84 3.35
CA ASN A 233 -7.94 1.93 2.05
C ASN A 233 -8.60 1.04 0.99
N GLN A 234 -8.74 1.53 -0.24
CA GLN A 234 -9.46 0.83 -1.31
C GLN A 234 -8.71 0.84 -2.65
N HIS A 235 -8.65 -0.35 -3.25
CA HIS A 235 -8.23 -0.56 -4.63
C HIS A 235 -9.44 -0.47 -5.57
N LEU A 236 -9.91 0.75 -5.78
CA LEU A 236 -11.05 1.07 -6.63
C LEU A 236 -10.64 2.09 -7.69
N GLY A 237 -11.48 2.26 -8.69
CA GLY A 237 -11.53 3.49 -9.45
C GLY A 237 -12.39 4.54 -8.79
N MET A 238 -13.03 5.37 -9.59
CA MET A 238 -14.02 6.35 -9.14
C MET A 238 -15.44 5.85 -9.37
N GLU A 239 -15.68 4.54 -9.26
CA GLU A 239 -17.02 3.96 -9.45
C GLU A 239 -17.97 4.41 -8.33
N PRO A 240 -19.09 5.09 -8.65
CA PRO A 240 -19.98 5.63 -7.62
C PRO A 240 -20.58 4.56 -6.69
N ALA A 241 -20.85 3.36 -7.22
CA ALA A 241 -21.42 2.27 -6.42
C ALA A 241 -20.49 1.85 -5.27
N ALA A 242 -19.21 1.66 -5.56
CA ALA A 242 -18.22 1.27 -4.58
C ALA A 242 -17.96 2.39 -3.56
N TRP A 243 -17.77 3.64 -4.01
CA TRP A 243 -17.56 4.76 -3.08
C TRP A 243 -18.79 5.07 -2.24
N ASN A 244 -20.02 4.95 -2.75
CA ASN A 244 -21.22 5.11 -1.93
C ASN A 244 -21.31 4.05 -0.82
N LYS A 245 -20.89 2.81 -1.10
CA LYS A 245 -20.75 1.78 -0.06
C LYS A 245 -19.67 2.15 0.96
N VAL A 246 -18.51 2.65 0.54
CA VAL A 246 -17.45 3.10 1.45
C VAL A 246 -17.94 4.25 2.33
N LYS A 247 -18.66 5.23 1.77
CA LYS A 247 -19.24 6.36 2.49
C LYS A 247 -20.22 5.88 3.57
N ASP A 248 -21.14 4.96 3.24
CA ASP A 248 -22.05 4.38 4.23
C ASP A 248 -21.33 3.50 5.25
N MET A 249 -20.23 2.84 4.88
CA MET A 249 -19.41 2.07 5.81
C MET A 249 -18.77 2.98 6.85
N VAL A 250 -18.20 4.12 6.44
CA VAL A 250 -17.66 5.13 7.36
C VAL A 250 -18.75 5.64 8.30
N ARG A 251 -19.91 6.03 7.75
CA ARG A 251 -21.03 6.56 8.54
C ARG A 251 -21.55 5.54 9.55
N TYR A 252 -21.63 4.26 9.16
CA TYR A 252 -22.08 3.18 10.04
C TYR A 252 -21.06 2.88 11.15
N LEU A 253 -19.77 2.81 10.84
CA LEU A 253 -18.74 2.61 11.88
C LEU A 253 -18.78 3.76 12.90
N ARG A 254 -18.90 5.02 12.43
CA ARG A 254 -19.01 6.18 13.32
C ARG A 254 -20.31 6.21 14.12
N SER A 255 -21.43 5.70 13.59
CA SER A 255 -22.68 5.60 14.36
C SER A 255 -22.60 4.55 15.49
N LEU A 256 -21.68 3.59 15.39
CA LEU A 256 -21.33 2.66 16.47
C LEU A 256 -20.35 3.25 17.50
N GLY A 257 -19.94 4.52 17.34
CA GLY A 257 -18.95 5.16 18.20
C GLY A 257 -17.49 4.82 17.85
N LEU A 258 -17.24 4.18 16.71
CA LEU A 258 -15.89 3.84 16.24
C LEU A 258 -15.31 5.00 15.42
N ARG A 259 -14.10 5.44 15.77
CA ARG A 259 -13.35 6.44 15.01
C ARG A 259 -12.95 5.88 13.65
N VAL A 260 -13.20 6.67 12.63
CA VAL A 260 -12.63 6.54 11.29
C VAL A 260 -12.12 7.93 10.93
N ASP A 261 -10.83 8.04 10.69
CA ASP A 261 -10.14 9.32 10.55
C ASP A 261 -9.81 9.66 9.09
N GLY A 262 -9.90 8.69 8.17
CA GLY A 262 -9.60 8.94 6.77
C GLY A 262 -10.08 7.85 5.83
N ILE A 263 -10.07 8.18 4.54
CA ILE A 263 -10.25 7.23 3.44
C ILE A 263 -9.08 7.29 2.46
N GLY A 264 -8.69 6.14 1.94
CA GLY A 264 -7.58 5.97 1.01
C GLY A 264 -8.02 5.40 -0.33
N TRP A 265 -7.54 6.02 -1.41
CA TRP A 265 -7.64 5.54 -2.78
C TRP A 265 -6.25 5.13 -3.27
N GLN A 266 -6.08 3.86 -3.64
CA GLN A 266 -4.78 3.32 -4.05
C GLN A 266 -4.24 3.98 -5.33
N ALA A 267 -5.10 4.35 -6.28
CA ALA A 267 -4.69 4.96 -7.54
C ALA A 267 -3.65 4.16 -8.34
N HIS A 268 -3.84 2.84 -8.45
CA HIS A 268 -3.09 1.98 -9.38
C HIS A 268 -3.61 2.16 -10.82
N ILE A 269 -3.22 3.24 -11.48
CA ILE A 269 -3.75 3.67 -12.77
C ILE A 269 -3.28 2.73 -13.88
N LYS A 270 -4.17 2.08 -14.63
CA LYS A 270 -3.78 1.32 -15.84
C LYS A 270 -3.79 2.22 -17.05
N LEU A 271 -2.67 2.23 -17.76
CA LEU A 271 -2.57 2.88 -19.04
C LEU A 271 -2.93 1.90 -20.16
N ILE A 272 -4.16 2.01 -20.66
CA ILE A 272 -4.72 1.23 -21.75
C ILE A 272 -5.17 2.21 -22.84
N LYS A 273 -4.27 2.44 -23.80
CA LYS A 273 -4.62 3.16 -25.04
C LYS A 273 -5.78 2.42 -25.72
N ASP A 274 -6.80 3.19 -26.10
CA ASP A 274 -7.99 2.75 -26.84
C ASP A 274 -9.10 2.02 -26.04
N ASP A 275 -9.06 2.04 -24.71
CA ASP A 275 -10.20 1.58 -23.90
C ASP A 275 -10.98 2.78 -23.29
N PRO A 276 -12.01 3.30 -23.98
CA PRO A 276 -12.84 4.38 -23.44
C PRO A 276 -13.68 3.96 -22.23
N SER A 277 -13.70 2.66 -21.87
CA SER A 277 -14.38 2.15 -20.68
C SER A 277 -13.49 2.13 -19.43
N GLN A 278 -12.18 2.34 -19.54
CA GLN A 278 -11.30 2.48 -18.38
C GLN A 278 -11.18 3.96 -18.05
N TRP A 279 -11.70 4.33 -16.87
CA TRP A 279 -11.65 5.67 -16.30
C TRP A 279 -10.22 6.19 -16.04
N GLU A 280 -9.21 5.34 -16.20
CA GLU A 280 -7.78 5.59 -15.95
C GLU A 280 -7.05 6.23 -17.15
N THR A 281 -7.62 6.17 -18.36
CA THR A 281 -6.88 6.42 -19.62
C THR A 281 -7.32 7.65 -20.38
N ASN A 282 -8.55 8.13 -20.18
CA ASN A 282 -9.09 9.30 -20.91
C ASN A 282 -9.07 10.60 -20.10
N SER A 283 -7.96 10.89 -19.42
CA SER A 283 -7.81 11.95 -18.40
C SER A 283 -8.55 11.61 -17.11
N ILE A 284 -7.81 11.50 -16.01
CA ILE A 284 -8.36 11.32 -14.66
C ILE A 284 -9.57 12.23 -14.53
N ASN A 285 -10.75 11.66 -14.24
CA ASN A 285 -11.93 12.44 -13.96
C ASN A 285 -11.74 13.16 -12.61
N THR A 286 -10.95 14.23 -12.65
CA THR A 286 -10.55 15.06 -11.51
C THR A 286 -11.77 15.63 -10.79
N ASN A 287 -12.93 15.70 -11.46
CA ASN A 287 -14.18 16.10 -10.83
C ASN A 287 -14.69 15.06 -9.82
N GLU A 288 -14.66 13.77 -10.15
CA GLU A 288 -15.10 12.71 -9.21
C GLU A 288 -14.11 12.55 -8.06
N LEU A 289 -12.80 12.61 -8.35
CA LEU A 289 -11.77 12.66 -7.32
C LEU A 289 -11.97 13.88 -6.41
N SER A 290 -12.18 15.07 -7.00
CA SER A 290 -12.45 16.31 -6.27
C SER A 290 -13.70 16.17 -5.40
N ALA A 291 -14.79 15.61 -5.92
CA ALA A 291 -16.02 15.39 -5.16
C ALA A 291 -15.83 14.41 -4.01
N LEU A 292 -15.01 13.36 -4.19
CA LEU A 292 -14.67 12.42 -3.14
C LEU A 292 -13.81 13.06 -2.05
N ILE A 293 -12.81 13.87 -2.42
CA ILE A 293 -11.99 14.63 -1.46
C ILE A 293 -12.87 15.60 -0.66
N SER A 294 -13.70 16.39 -1.34
CA SER A 294 -14.64 17.30 -0.68
C SER A 294 -15.58 16.57 0.25
N TRP A 295 -16.12 15.42 -0.15
CA TRP A 295 -16.95 14.60 0.73
C TRP A 295 -16.17 14.15 1.97
N ALA A 296 -14.91 13.72 1.82
CA ALA A 296 -14.07 13.32 2.95
C ALA A 296 -13.90 14.48 3.95
N HIS A 297 -13.44 15.64 3.47
CA HIS A 297 -13.21 16.82 4.32
C HIS A 297 -14.50 17.34 4.96
N GLN A 298 -15.63 17.37 4.24
CA GLN A 298 -16.95 17.75 4.80
C GLN A 298 -17.45 16.80 5.88
N ASN A 299 -16.86 15.60 5.98
CA ASN A 299 -17.17 14.61 7.01
C ASN A 299 -16.01 14.47 8.01
N ASP A 300 -15.11 15.45 8.12
CA ASP A 300 -13.96 15.45 9.02
C ASP A 300 -13.03 14.23 8.84
N LEU A 301 -12.76 13.86 7.58
CA LEU A 301 -11.88 12.75 7.22
C LEU A 301 -10.67 13.26 6.44
N ASP A 302 -9.47 12.75 6.76
CA ASP A 302 -8.29 12.86 5.91
C ASP A 302 -8.54 12.14 4.57
N PHE A 303 -8.05 12.70 3.46
CA PHE A 303 -8.07 12.03 2.16
C PHE A 303 -6.67 11.60 1.73
N HIS A 304 -6.53 10.36 1.29
CA HIS A 304 -5.25 9.79 0.91
C HIS A 304 -5.27 9.20 -0.50
N VAL A 305 -4.33 9.62 -1.33
CA VAL A 305 -3.83 8.78 -2.43
C VAL A 305 -2.66 7.95 -1.89
N THR A 306 -2.81 6.63 -1.89
CA THR A 306 -2.01 5.76 -1.02
C THR A 306 -0.97 4.91 -1.76
N GLU A 307 -1.19 4.57 -3.02
CA GLU A 307 -0.36 3.58 -3.72
C GLU A 307 -0.18 3.94 -5.22
N ASN A 308 -0.05 5.23 -5.52
CA ASN A 308 -0.11 5.71 -6.89
C ASN A 308 1.06 5.16 -7.72
N ASN A 309 0.72 4.54 -8.83
CA ASN A 309 1.63 4.15 -9.90
C ASN A 309 0.86 4.03 -11.21
N ILE A 310 1.59 3.90 -12.33
CA ILE A 310 0.98 3.70 -13.64
C ILE A 310 1.38 2.32 -14.16
N HIS A 311 0.40 1.47 -14.45
CA HIS A 311 0.56 0.17 -15.06
C HIS A 311 0.43 0.33 -16.57
N ALA A 312 1.55 0.45 -17.27
CA ALA A 312 1.59 0.61 -18.71
C ALA A 312 2.01 -0.70 -19.41
N LYS A 313 1.69 -0.81 -20.70
CA LYS A 313 2.37 -1.80 -21.56
C LYS A 313 3.84 -1.39 -21.70
N LEU A 314 4.72 -2.37 -21.92
CA LEU A 314 6.15 -2.09 -22.11
C LEU A 314 6.43 -1.12 -23.28
N GLU A 315 5.63 -1.19 -24.35
CA GLU A 315 5.75 -0.28 -25.50
C GLU A 315 5.41 1.18 -25.17
N ASP A 316 4.66 1.42 -24.10
CA ASP A 316 4.27 2.73 -23.62
C ASP A 316 5.19 3.26 -22.51
N GLU A 317 6.22 2.50 -22.09
CA GLU A 317 7.12 2.87 -20.99
C GLU A 317 7.74 4.26 -21.17
N LEU A 318 8.06 4.64 -22.41
CA LEU A 318 8.73 5.91 -22.74
C LEU A 318 7.76 7.06 -23.05
N ASN A 319 6.44 6.88 -22.84
CA ASN A 319 5.45 7.93 -23.05
C ASN A 319 5.38 8.92 -21.88
N GLU A 320 6.47 9.65 -21.64
CA GLU A 320 6.59 10.54 -20.47
C GLU A 320 5.54 11.65 -20.40
N GLU A 321 4.99 12.09 -21.55
CA GLU A 321 3.92 13.09 -21.59
C GLU A 321 2.65 12.58 -20.91
N GLU A 322 2.20 11.39 -21.29
CA GLU A 322 0.99 10.78 -20.76
C GLU A 322 1.14 10.42 -19.28
N HIS A 323 2.31 9.91 -18.89
CA HIS A 323 2.63 9.65 -17.48
C HIS A 323 2.63 10.94 -16.65
N SER A 324 3.18 12.02 -17.20
CA SER A 324 3.16 13.36 -16.61
C SER A 324 1.73 13.85 -16.38
N VAL A 325 0.85 13.77 -17.38
CA VAL A 325 -0.55 14.20 -17.26
C VAL A 325 -1.28 13.43 -16.15
N ILE A 326 -1.03 12.12 -16.03
CA ILE A 326 -1.64 11.30 -14.98
C ILE A 326 -1.17 11.74 -13.59
N TYR A 327 0.14 11.78 -13.35
CA TYR A 327 0.67 12.16 -12.03
C TYR A 327 0.29 13.59 -11.64
N SER A 328 0.46 14.55 -12.56
CA SER A 328 0.16 15.96 -12.33
C SER A 328 -1.34 16.20 -12.10
N GLY A 329 -2.23 15.50 -12.80
CA GLY A 329 -3.68 15.59 -12.61
C GLY A 329 -4.14 15.22 -11.20
N ILE A 330 -3.60 14.12 -10.65
CA ILE A 330 -3.89 13.68 -9.27
C ILE A 330 -3.36 14.71 -8.27
N ILE A 331 -2.07 15.08 -8.38
CA ILE A 331 -1.44 16.04 -7.46
C ILE A 331 -2.15 17.38 -7.47
N LYS A 332 -2.44 17.91 -8.67
CA LYS A 332 -3.15 19.18 -8.81
C LYS A 332 -4.50 19.10 -8.09
N THR A 333 -5.26 18.03 -8.27
CA THR A 333 -6.57 17.86 -7.61
C THR A 333 -6.43 17.81 -6.10
N LEU A 334 -5.45 17.09 -5.55
CA LEU A 334 -5.19 17.07 -4.10
C LEU A 334 -4.85 18.47 -3.58
N LEU A 335 -3.96 19.19 -4.27
CA LEU A 335 -3.55 20.53 -3.88
C LEU A 335 -4.71 21.52 -3.94
N GLU A 336 -5.67 21.37 -4.86
CA GLU A 336 -6.90 22.18 -4.88
C GLU A 336 -7.77 22.03 -3.63
N HIS A 337 -7.60 20.98 -2.81
CA HIS A 337 -8.36 20.77 -1.57
C HIS A 337 -7.53 20.93 -0.29
N ARG A 338 -6.25 21.33 -0.41
CA ARG A 338 -5.31 21.36 0.71
C ARG A 338 -5.82 22.20 1.90
N ASP A 339 -6.52 23.30 1.66
CA ASP A 339 -6.92 24.22 2.73
C ASP A 339 -8.15 23.71 3.53
N ASN A 340 -8.79 22.62 3.08
CA ASN A 340 -10.02 22.07 3.68
C ASN A 340 -9.77 20.85 4.58
N GLY A 341 -8.55 20.28 4.58
CA GLY A 341 -8.19 19.12 5.38
C GLY A 341 -6.91 18.46 4.90
N VAL A 342 -6.52 17.37 5.55
CA VAL A 342 -5.32 16.62 5.16
C VAL A 342 -5.52 15.97 3.79
N VAL A 343 -4.53 16.14 2.93
CA VAL A 343 -4.36 15.41 1.68
C VAL A 343 -2.98 14.75 1.64
N THR A 344 -2.93 13.48 1.25
CA THR A 344 -1.65 12.79 1.05
C THR A 344 -1.55 12.21 -0.34
N TRP A 345 -0.35 12.18 -0.89
CA TRP A 345 -0.03 11.42 -2.09
C TRP A 345 1.19 10.53 -1.84
N ASN A 346 1.05 9.23 -2.06
CA ASN A 346 2.11 8.25 -1.88
C ASN A 346 2.35 7.44 -3.16
N LEU A 347 3.60 7.38 -3.60
CA LEU A 347 4.04 6.54 -4.70
C LEU A 347 4.22 5.09 -4.27
N TRP A 348 3.59 4.15 -4.98
CA TRP A 348 3.85 2.71 -4.75
C TRP A 348 5.13 2.22 -5.42
N THR A 349 5.67 2.96 -6.38
CA THR A 349 6.84 2.55 -7.14
C THR A 349 7.66 3.79 -7.50
N LEU A 350 8.84 3.93 -6.89
CA LEU A 350 9.76 5.04 -7.13
C LEU A 350 10.31 5.03 -8.56
N ASN A 351 10.87 3.90 -8.98
CA ASN A 351 11.47 3.74 -10.30
C ASN A 351 10.71 2.76 -11.19
N THR A 352 10.80 2.95 -12.50
CA THR A 352 10.13 2.06 -13.46
C THR A 352 10.62 0.62 -13.32
N THR A 353 9.69 -0.31 -13.11
CA THR A 353 9.98 -1.74 -12.89
C THR A 353 9.05 -2.64 -13.68
N ASP A 354 9.51 -3.86 -13.98
CA ASP A 354 8.67 -4.86 -14.63
C ASP A 354 7.51 -5.30 -13.72
N HIS A 355 6.33 -5.47 -14.32
CA HIS A 355 5.20 -6.08 -13.66
C HIS A 355 5.22 -7.60 -13.88
N LYS A 356 5.74 -8.34 -12.89
CA LYS A 356 6.14 -9.76 -12.99
C LYS A 356 5.01 -10.79 -13.19
N THR A 357 3.75 -10.40 -13.41
CA THR A 357 2.60 -11.32 -13.30
C THR A 357 1.86 -11.60 -14.61
N THR A 358 2.30 -11.08 -15.75
CA THR A 358 1.52 -11.17 -17.01
C THR A 358 2.28 -11.76 -18.19
N ARG A 359 1.55 -12.51 -19.05
CA ARG A 359 2.03 -13.00 -20.37
C ARG A 359 2.36 -11.85 -21.33
N ILE A 360 1.71 -10.71 -21.14
CA ILE A 360 2.00 -9.42 -21.78
C ILE A 360 3.06 -8.70 -20.95
N LYS A 361 4.11 -8.17 -21.56
CA LYS A 361 5.12 -7.37 -20.86
C LYS A 361 4.49 -6.05 -20.44
N LYS A 362 4.31 -5.88 -19.12
CA LYS A 362 3.79 -4.65 -18.49
C LYS A 362 4.85 -4.08 -17.57
N VAL A 363 4.76 -2.78 -17.33
CA VAL A 363 5.65 -2.02 -16.44
C VAL A 363 4.85 -1.21 -15.44
N LYS A 364 5.41 -1.02 -14.25
CA LYS A 364 4.96 -0.02 -13.29
C LYS A 364 5.87 1.18 -13.46
N VAL A 365 5.34 2.30 -13.91
CA VAL A 365 6.09 3.52 -14.18
C VAL A 365 6.18 4.35 -12.90
N GLY A 366 7.40 4.72 -12.51
CA GLY A 366 7.68 5.59 -11.38
C GLY A 366 8.10 7.00 -11.82
N LEU A 367 8.53 7.82 -10.87
CA LEU A 367 9.13 9.13 -11.15
C LEU A 367 10.59 9.06 -11.60
N TRP A 368 11.25 7.92 -11.37
CA TRP A 368 12.56 7.60 -11.91
C TRP A 368 12.45 6.49 -12.97
N ASN A 369 13.29 6.49 -14.00
CA ASN A 369 13.36 5.39 -14.96
C ASN A 369 14.15 4.20 -14.42
N ARG A 370 14.32 3.15 -15.24
CA ARG A 370 15.04 1.93 -14.87
C ARG A 370 16.49 2.17 -14.48
N GLN A 371 17.12 3.23 -15.02
CA GLN A 371 18.49 3.64 -14.77
C GLN A 371 18.58 4.73 -13.69
N LEU A 372 17.51 4.93 -12.90
CA LEU A 372 17.43 5.97 -11.87
C LEU A 372 17.69 7.40 -12.41
N GLY A 373 17.43 7.61 -13.70
CA GLY A 373 17.24 8.94 -14.28
C GLY A 373 15.86 9.49 -13.92
N VAL A 374 15.75 10.80 -13.84
CA VAL A 374 14.52 11.49 -13.41
C VAL A 374 13.59 11.68 -14.60
N ASN A 375 12.35 11.20 -14.50
CA ASN A 375 11.35 11.32 -15.57
C ASN A 375 10.69 12.71 -15.55
N LYS A 376 10.12 13.15 -16.68
CA LYS A 376 9.33 14.39 -16.77
C LYS A 376 8.29 14.53 -15.67
N SER A 377 7.60 13.44 -15.30
CA SER A 377 6.57 13.43 -14.26
C SER A 377 7.08 13.97 -12.91
N TYR A 378 8.36 13.79 -12.57
CA TYR A 378 8.94 14.36 -11.35
C TYR A 378 8.89 15.89 -11.37
N TYR A 379 9.32 16.50 -12.48
CA TYR A 379 9.41 17.95 -12.60
C TYR A 379 8.04 18.62 -12.65
N GLU A 380 7.02 17.93 -13.17
CA GLU A 380 5.64 18.41 -13.16
C GLU A 380 5.05 18.39 -11.75
N VAL A 381 5.32 17.32 -10.97
CA VAL A 381 4.97 17.28 -9.55
C VAL A 381 5.72 18.37 -8.77
N GLN A 382 7.02 18.55 -9.04
CA GLN A 382 7.84 19.60 -8.42
C GLN A 382 7.25 20.99 -8.68
N SER A 383 6.93 21.28 -9.94
CA SER A 383 6.37 22.56 -10.38
C SER A 383 5.02 22.85 -9.71
N LEU A 384 4.14 21.85 -9.59
CA LEU A 384 2.87 21.97 -8.88
C LEU A 384 3.06 22.20 -7.38
N LEU A 385 4.04 21.55 -6.75
CA LEU A 385 4.34 21.79 -5.33
C LEU A 385 4.90 23.19 -5.09
N GLU A 386 5.73 23.69 -6.01
CA GLU A 386 6.26 25.05 -5.97
C GLU A 386 5.17 26.09 -6.22
N ASN A 387 4.29 25.84 -7.19
CA ASN A 387 3.26 26.79 -7.64
C ASN A 387 1.88 26.12 -7.59
N PRO A 388 1.33 25.88 -6.38
CA PRO A 388 0.09 25.14 -6.25
C PRO A 388 -1.08 25.88 -6.90
N PRO A 389 -2.07 25.14 -7.44
CA PRO A 389 -3.30 25.75 -7.91
C PRO A 389 -4.02 26.50 -6.78
N LYS A 390 -4.96 27.38 -7.13
CA LYS A 390 -5.83 28.01 -6.13
C LYS A 390 -6.62 26.91 -5.41
N SER A 391 -6.65 26.93 -4.08
CA SER A 391 -7.50 26.03 -3.30
C SER A 391 -8.98 26.36 -3.54
N LYS A 392 -9.82 25.34 -3.52
CA LYS A 392 -11.27 25.40 -3.77
C LYS A 392 -12.06 25.36 -2.48
#